data_AF-A0A946NRJ1-F1
#
_entry.id   AF-A0A946NRJ1-F1
#
_cell.length_a   1.000
_cell.length_b   1.000
_cell.length_c   1.000
_cell.angle_alpha   90.00
_cell.angle_beta   90.00
_cell.angle_gamma   90.00
#
_symmetry.space_group_name_H-M   'P 1'
#
loop_
_entity.id
_entity.type
_entity.pdbx_description
1 polymer ?
#
loop_
_entity_poly.entity_id
_entity_poly.type
_entity_poly.pdbx_seq_one_letter_code
_entity_poly.pdbx_strand_id
1 'polypeptide(L)' 'MNKKDIDYFSKTLYEMYPDAKTELEYTNDFQLIIAVLMSAQTTDKQVNKVNKIFFKELTSPEA' A
#
# COMPACT_ATOMS: atom_id res chain seq x y z
N MET A 1 -24.98 -10.34 -7.73
CA MET A 1 -23.91 -11.18 -7.18
C MET A 1 -24.46 -11.87 -5.95
N ASN A 2 -24.45 -13.19 -5.90
CA ASN A 2 -24.93 -13.97 -4.77
C ASN A 2 -23.74 -14.38 -3.87
N LYS A 3 -24.00 -14.96 -2.69
CA LYS A 3 -22.94 -15.32 -1.73
C LYS A 3 -21.95 -16.35 -2.30
N LYS A 4 -22.41 -17.28 -3.15
CA LYS A 4 -21.55 -18.30 -3.76
C LYS A 4 -20.55 -17.68 -4.75
N ASP A 5 -20.96 -16.64 -5.47
CA ASP A 5 -20.08 -15.91 -6.40
C ASP A 5 -18.94 -15.20 -5.64
N ILE A 6 -19.24 -14.62 -4.47
CA ILE A 6 -18.25 -13.94 -3.62
C ILE A 6 -17.22 -14.94 -3.09
N ASP A 7 -17.67 -16.09 -2.58
CA ASP A 7 -16.78 -17.11 -2.03
C ASP A 7 -15.86 -17.69 -3.12
N TYR A 8 -16.39 -17.94 -4.32
CA TYR A 8 -15.59 -18.37 -5.47
C TYR A 8 -14.54 -17.33 -5.88
N PHE A 9 -14.94 -16.06 -5.99
CA PHE A 9 -14.04 -14.97 -6.36
C PHE A 9 -12.92 -14.77 -5.35
N SER A 10 -13.27 -14.72 -4.05
CA SER A 10 -12.32 -14.56 -2.95
C SER A 10 -11.29 -15.70 -2.93
N LYS A 11 -11.75 -16.95 -3.01
CA LYS A 11 -10.86 -18.12 -3.07
C LYS A 11 -9.89 -18.05 -4.25
N THR A 12 -10.40 -17.71 -5.43
CA THR A 12 -9.58 -17.62 -6.65
C THR A 12 -8.51 -16.52 -6.51
N LEU A 13 -8.86 -15.35 -5.93
CA LEU A 13 -7.91 -14.28 -5.69
C LEU A 13 -6.79 -14.69 -4.71
N TYR A 14 -7.14 -15.35 -3.61
CA TYR A 14 -6.14 -15.82 -2.64
C TYR A 14 -5.22 -16.90 -3.22
N GLU A 15 -5.70 -17.75 -4.13
CA GLU A 15 -4.88 -18.75 -4.83
C GLU A 15 -3.95 -18.09 -5.86
N MET A 16 -4.41 -17.06 -6.58
CA MET A 16 -3.60 -16.36 -7.59
C MET A 16 -2.56 -15.41 -6.99
N TYR A 17 -2.88 -14.78 -5.86
CA TYR A 17 -2.03 -13.77 -5.21
C TYR A 17 -1.85 -14.06 -3.71
N PRO A 18 -1.18 -15.18 -3.35
CA PRO A 18 -1.09 -15.65 -1.95
C PRO A 18 -0.40 -14.65 -1.01
N ASP A 19 0.51 -13.82 -1.54
CA ASP A 19 1.30 -12.85 -0.78
C ASP A 19 0.96 -11.40 -1.11
N ALA A 20 -0.29 -11.12 -1.54
CA ALA A 20 -0.73 -9.77 -1.89
C ALA A 20 -0.51 -8.78 -0.73
N LYS A 21 0.25 -7.71 -1.01
CA LYS A 21 0.56 -6.62 -0.08
C LYS A 21 0.50 -5.29 -0.83
N THR A 22 0.50 -4.17 -0.11
CA THR A 22 0.59 -2.84 -0.73
C THR A 22 1.89 -2.69 -1.52
N GLU A 23 1.85 -1.94 -2.63
CA GLU A 23 3.05 -1.57 -3.40
C GLU A 23 3.76 -0.33 -2.84
N LEU A 24 3.19 0.34 -1.83
CA LEU A 24 3.81 1.48 -1.17
C LEU A 24 5.06 1.04 -0.40
N GLU A 25 6.17 1.75 -0.60
CA GLU A 25 7.43 1.52 0.10
C GLU A 25 7.44 2.28 1.44
N TYR A 26 7.64 1.55 2.54
CA TYR A 26 7.73 2.08 3.90
C TYR A 26 8.54 1.13 4.80
N THR A 27 9.05 1.64 5.92
CA THR A 27 9.79 0.86 6.93
C THR A 27 9.12 0.84 8.30
N ASN A 28 8.14 1.71 8.53
CA ASN A 28 7.39 1.81 9.77
C ASN A 28 5.96 2.33 9.53
N ASP A 29 5.11 2.22 10.54
CA ASP A 29 3.68 2.60 10.45
C ASP A 29 3.48 4.08 10.16
N PHE A 30 4.35 4.96 10.66
CA PHE A 30 4.31 6.40 10.36
C PHE A 30 4.50 6.66 8.86
N GLN A 31 5.54 6.07 8.27
CA GLN A 31 5.81 6.18 6.83
C GLN A 31 4.66 5.60 6.00
N LEU A 32 4.05 4.49 6.43
CA LEU A 32 2.89 3.93 5.74
C LEU A 32 1.71 4.91 5.73
N ILE A 33 1.39 5.51 6.88
CA ILE A 33 0.30 6.50 6.96
C ILE A 33 0.58 7.68 6.03
N ILE A 34 1.81 8.21 6.04
CA ILE A 34 2.19 9.32 5.16
C ILE A 34 2.10 8.90 3.67
N ALA A 35 2.57 7.71 3.31
CA ALA A 35 2.48 7.19 1.95
C ALA A 35 1.02 7.05 1.48
N VAL A 36 0.12 6.59 2.36
CA VAL A 36 -1.32 6.50 2.09
C VAL A 36 -1.95 7.88 1.92
N LEU A 37 -1.56 8.87 2.71
CA LEU A 37 -2.05 10.24 2.53
C LEU A 37 -1.59 10.83 1.19
N MET A 38 -0.35 10.55 0.79
CA MET A 38 0.22 11.01 -0.47
C MET A 38 -0.34 10.30 -1.71
N SER A 39 -0.95 9.12 -1.56
CA SER A 39 -1.48 8.34 -2.69
C SER A 39 -2.79 8.90 -3.27
N ALA A 40 -3.39 9.89 -2.61
CA ALA A 40 -4.60 10.56 -3.09
C ALA A 40 -4.44 11.06 -4.53
N GLN A 41 -5.27 10.53 -5.43
CA GLN A 41 -5.29 10.88 -6.86
C GLN A 41 -3.94 10.74 -7.58
N THR A 42 -3.09 9.81 -7.15
CA THR A 42 -1.81 9.49 -7.79
C THR A 42 -1.59 7.97 -7.82
N THR A 43 -0.40 7.54 -8.24
CA THR A 43 -0.02 6.13 -8.30
C THR A 43 1.04 5.80 -7.25
N ASP A 44 1.04 4.58 -6.72
CA ASP A 44 2.03 4.09 -5.76
C ASP A 44 3.46 4.28 -6.29
N LYS A 45 3.67 4.09 -7.60
CA LYS A 45 4.95 4.37 -8.27
C LYS A 45 5.43 5.82 -8.08
N GLN A 46 4.51 6.79 -8.23
CA GLN A 46 4.84 8.20 -8.08
C GLN A 46 5.06 8.57 -6.61
N VAL A 47 4.28 7.98 -5.70
CA VAL A 47 4.47 8.12 -4.24
C VAL A 47 5.85 7.60 -3.84
N ASN A 48 6.20 6.36 -4.22
CA ASN A 48 7.49 5.75 -3.90
C ASN A 48 8.68 6.56 -4.43
N LYS A 49 8.55 7.15 -5.62
CA LYS A 49 9.57 8.04 -6.20
C LYS A 49 9.86 9.24 -5.29
N VAL A 50 8.83 9.83 -4.68
CA VAL A 50 8.98 10.96 -3.75
C VAL A 50 9.46 10.47 -2.39
N ASN A 51 8.86 9.40 -1.86
CA ASN A 51 9.15 8.85 -0.54
C ASN A 51 10.60 8.38 -0.38
N LYS A 52 11.23 7.89 -1.45
CA LYS A 52 12.66 7.53 -1.45
C LYS A 52 13.58 8.69 -1.02
N ILE A 53 13.17 9.93 -1.27
CA ILE A 53 13.90 11.13 -0.84
C ILE A 53 13.31 11.64 0.49
N PHE A 54 11.98 11.72 0.57
CA PHE A 54 11.26 12.29 1.71
C PHE A 54 11.54 11.56 3.03
N PHE A 55 11.57 10.22 3.01
CA PHE A 55 11.79 9.39 4.21
C PHE A 55 13.25 9.28 4.65
N LYS A 56 14.19 9.89 3.93
CA LYS A 56 15.56 10.04 4.45
C LYS A 56 15.63 11.05 5.59
N GLU A 57 14.77 12.06 5.54
CA GLU A 57 14.68 13.11 6.54
C GLU A 57 13.54 12.81 7.53
N LEU A 58 12.35 12.45 7.02
CA LEU A 58 11.17 12.16 7.84
C LEU A 58 11.11 10.68 8.25
N THR A 59 11.71 10.38 9.41
CA THR A 59 11.74 9.03 9.99
C THR A 59 10.71 8.81 11.10
N SER A 60 10.29 9.88 11.79
CA SER A 60 9.27 9.88 12.84
C SER A 60 8.38 11.13 12.74
N PRO A 61 7.24 11.19 13.47
CA PRO A 61 6.37 12.37 13.49
C PRO A 61 7.04 13.66 14.01
N GLU A 62 8.08 13.54 14.84
CA GLU A 62 8.78 14.67 15.48
C GLU A 62 9.98 15.18 14.68
N ALA A 63 10.41 14.44 13.65
CA ALA A 63 11.60 14.70 12.84
C ALA A 63 11.44 15.86 11.85
#